data_AF-A0A4R8LVY3-F1
#
_entry.id   AF-A0A4R8LVY3-F1
#
_cell.length_a   1.000
_cell.length_b   1.000
_cell.length_c   1.000
_cell.angle_alpha   90.00
_cell.angle_beta   90.00
_cell.angle_gamma   90.00
#
_symmetry.space_group_name_H-M   'P 1'
#
loop_
_entity.id
_entity.type
_entity.pdbx_description
1 polymer ?
#
loop_
_entity_poly.entity_id
_entity_poly.type
_entity_poly.pdbx_seq_one_letter_code
_entity_poly.pdbx_strand_id
1 'polypeptide(L)'
;MPFKSLDAAAIEASLSGETRQYLAGALKRPQPLVHIADADIEVGISHYEQSGFEPAHRHARAKEYQYVLCGMTEYQDLDTGEVHRFRSGDFYVIYPGTAYVQRIKRDTRILFFKYPAGNDKESVPMTRAIDTWAREALRVTRVDLNAGGGRAGADAQPVPAANSLKPAVAVAVFDAASRLLLVKRRDSGYWAMPGGTMELTDSLEGCARREVREETGVEITITGMVGTYTDPATIIVYTDGEVRREFSILLAASSVSEHLSHDDESTDVQWVDLDGLARFPMVVAQARRVQDVLAWRSSRAVFIR
;
A
#
# COMPACT_ATOMS: atom_id res chain seq x y z
N MET A 1 -39.39 11.89 13.62
CA MET A 1 -38.54 12.63 12.66
C MET A 1 -38.43 11.80 11.38
N PRO A 2 -38.38 12.41 10.19
CA PRO A 2 -38.17 11.65 8.95
C PRO A 2 -36.77 11.01 8.91
N PHE A 3 -36.63 9.95 8.14
CA PHE A 3 -35.34 9.33 7.86
C PHE A 3 -34.41 10.34 7.16
N LYS A 4 -33.16 10.43 7.60
CA LYS A 4 -32.12 11.26 6.99
C LYS A 4 -31.03 10.35 6.44
N SER A 5 -30.53 10.67 5.25
CA SER A 5 -29.47 9.92 4.59
C SER A 5 -28.53 10.87 3.86
N LEU A 6 -27.29 10.44 3.69
CA LEU A 6 -26.28 11.09 2.86
C LEU A 6 -25.94 10.12 1.73
N ASP A 7 -25.92 10.61 0.50
CA ASP A 7 -25.62 9.80 -0.67
C ASP A 7 -24.11 9.53 -0.78
N ALA A 8 -23.75 8.34 -1.26
CA ALA A 8 -22.35 7.91 -1.38
C ALA A 8 -21.54 8.84 -2.31
N ALA A 9 -22.11 9.29 -3.44
CA ALA A 9 -21.41 10.17 -4.36
C ALA A 9 -21.17 11.56 -3.73
N ALA A 10 -22.12 12.04 -2.92
CA ALA A 10 -21.96 13.30 -2.20
C ALA A 10 -20.85 13.20 -1.12
N ILE A 11 -20.80 12.09 -0.39
CA ILE A 11 -19.73 11.83 0.59
C ILE A 11 -18.38 11.78 -0.13
N GLU A 12 -18.23 10.96 -1.17
CA GLU A 12 -16.95 10.82 -1.88
C GLU A 12 -16.50 12.15 -2.52
N ALA A 13 -17.42 12.90 -3.14
CA ALA A 13 -17.10 14.21 -3.70
C ALA A 13 -16.60 15.19 -2.63
N SER A 14 -17.17 15.14 -1.43
CA SER A 14 -16.77 16.00 -0.31
C SER A 14 -15.45 15.60 0.36
N LEU A 15 -14.93 14.40 0.11
CA LEU A 15 -13.63 13.94 0.62
C LEU A 15 -12.45 14.36 -0.27
N SER A 16 -12.71 14.88 -1.47
CA SER A 16 -11.68 15.33 -2.40
C SER A 16 -11.08 16.65 -1.92
N GLY A 17 -9.78 16.66 -1.62
CA GLY A 17 -9.06 17.87 -1.19
C GLY A 17 -9.39 18.36 0.24
N GLU A 18 -10.16 17.60 1.02
CA GLU A 18 -10.50 17.91 2.41
C GLU A 18 -10.01 16.79 3.32
N THR A 19 -9.26 17.16 4.38
CA THR A 19 -8.73 16.14 5.31
C THR A 19 -9.83 15.54 6.19
N ARG A 20 -10.89 16.29 6.48
CA ARG A 20 -11.97 15.86 7.38
C ARG A 20 -13.32 16.31 6.85
N GLN A 21 -14.20 15.35 6.61
CA GLN A 21 -15.60 15.61 6.30
C GLN A 21 -16.49 15.08 7.42
N TYR A 22 -17.31 15.95 7.98
CA TYR A 22 -18.30 15.55 8.99
C TYR A 22 -19.60 15.11 8.32
N LEU A 23 -20.13 13.98 8.77
CA LEU A 23 -21.40 13.40 8.36
C LEU A 23 -22.53 13.83 9.31
N ALA A 24 -22.23 13.96 10.60
CA ALA A 24 -23.18 14.42 11.61
C ALA A 24 -22.51 15.29 12.69
N GLY A 25 -23.27 16.22 13.26
CA GLY A 25 -22.85 17.01 14.43
C GLY A 25 -23.36 18.45 14.47
N ALA A 26 -22.97 19.19 15.51
CA ALA A 26 -23.33 20.59 15.73
C ALA A 26 -22.19 21.52 15.29
N LEU A 27 -21.93 21.52 13.98
CA LEU A 27 -20.73 22.12 13.40
C LEU A 27 -20.89 23.63 13.23
N LYS A 28 -19.90 24.40 13.71
CA LYS A 28 -19.88 25.86 13.55
C LYS A 28 -19.37 26.31 12.19
N ARG A 29 -18.54 25.49 11.53
CA ARG A 29 -17.96 25.79 10.23
C ARG A 29 -18.82 25.20 9.12
N PRO A 30 -19.03 25.92 8.00
CA PRO A 30 -19.66 25.35 6.82
C PRO A 30 -18.95 24.07 6.40
N GLN A 31 -19.71 23.13 5.86
CA GLN A 31 -19.21 21.87 5.34
C GLN A 31 -19.57 21.77 3.86
N PRO A 32 -18.69 21.20 3.00
CA PRO A 32 -19.05 20.88 1.62
C PRO A 32 -20.26 19.95 1.52
N LEU A 33 -20.32 18.93 2.41
CA LEU A 33 -21.48 18.07 2.57
C LEU A 33 -22.54 18.70 3.45
N VAL A 34 -23.82 18.61 3.04
CA VAL A 34 -24.97 18.93 3.90
C VAL A 34 -25.08 17.85 4.98
N HIS A 35 -24.38 18.04 6.08
CA HIS A 35 -24.32 17.10 7.21
C HIS A 35 -25.64 17.01 7.97
N ILE A 36 -25.80 15.92 8.73
CA ILE A 36 -26.94 15.70 9.61
C ILE A 36 -26.71 16.43 10.94
N ALA A 37 -27.51 17.45 11.23
CA ALA A 37 -27.42 18.15 12.51
C ALA A 37 -27.72 17.20 13.70
N ASP A 38 -26.80 17.15 14.65
CA ASP A 38 -26.90 16.39 15.91
C ASP A 38 -26.12 17.13 17.01
N ALA A 39 -26.71 17.31 18.19
CA ALA A 39 -26.11 18.09 19.28
C ALA A 39 -25.24 17.25 20.23
N ASP A 40 -25.40 15.93 20.20
CA ASP A 40 -24.80 15.02 21.18
C ASP A 40 -23.51 14.41 20.64
N ILE A 41 -23.44 14.14 19.34
CA ILE A 41 -22.33 13.44 18.69
C ILE A 41 -21.73 14.23 17.53
N GLU A 42 -20.46 13.96 17.22
CA GLU A 42 -19.87 14.29 15.92
C GLU A 42 -19.44 13.01 15.22
N VAL A 43 -19.80 12.85 13.96
CA VAL A 43 -19.37 11.71 13.13
C VAL A 43 -18.77 12.25 11.87
N GLY A 44 -17.64 11.70 11.45
CA GLY A 44 -16.98 12.12 10.23
C GLY A 44 -16.01 11.09 9.69
N ILE A 45 -15.51 11.36 8.50
CA ILE A 45 -14.45 10.59 7.86
C ILE A 45 -13.25 11.52 7.72
N SER A 46 -12.10 11.07 8.21
CA SER A 46 -10.82 11.68 7.88
C SER A 46 -10.25 10.98 6.64
N HIS A 47 -9.79 11.74 5.66
CA HIS A 47 -9.17 11.24 4.43
C HIS A 47 -7.83 11.95 4.21
N TYR A 48 -6.73 11.19 4.29
CA TYR A 48 -5.39 11.73 4.17
C TYR A 48 -4.79 11.32 2.81
N GLU A 49 -4.99 12.15 1.78
CA GLU A 49 -4.48 11.92 0.41
C GLU A 49 -2.95 11.91 0.31
N GLN A 50 -2.26 12.41 1.35
CA GLN A 50 -0.81 12.44 1.44
C GLN A 50 -0.37 11.92 2.80
N SER A 51 0.87 11.41 2.86
CA SER A 51 1.51 11.08 4.13
C SER A 51 1.72 12.36 4.94
N GLY A 52 1.59 12.28 6.25
CA GLY A 52 1.69 13.45 7.10
C GLY A 52 1.49 13.12 8.57
N PHE A 53 1.18 14.14 9.36
CA PHE A 53 0.94 13.99 10.79
C PHE A 53 -0.08 14.99 11.29
N GLU A 54 -0.81 14.63 12.34
CA GLU A 54 -1.57 15.61 13.12
C GLU A 54 -0.73 16.07 14.33
N PRO A 55 -0.58 17.38 14.55
CA PRO A 55 0.17 17.91 15.68
C PRO A 55 -0.36 17.41 17.02
N ALA A 56 0.53 17.36 18.01
CA ALA A 56 0.21 16.86 19.33
C ALA A 56 -0.96 17.62 19.99
N HIS A 57 -1.94 16.87 20.49
CA HIS A 57 -3.09 17.42 21.18
C HIS A 57 -3.71 16.40 22.14
N ARG A 58 -4.67 16.88 22.92
CA ARG A 58 -5.60 16.06 23.70
C ARG A 58 -7.01 16.62 23.59
N HIS A 59 -7.99 15.81 23.94
CA HIS A 59 -9.38 16.23 24.12
C HIS A 59 -9.71 16.26 25.62
N ALA A 60 -10.21 17.38 26.13
CA ALA A 60 -10.45 17.54 27.56
C ALA A 60 -11.64 16.72 28.08
N ARG A 61 -12.62 16.44 27.22
CA ARG A 61 -13.92 15.83 27.54
C ARG A 61 -14.36 14.81 26.51
N ALA A 62 -14.11 15.06 25.22
CA ALA A 62 -14.56 14.20 24.14
C ALA A 62 -13.76 12.89 24.15
N LYS A 63 -14.50 11.79 24.08
CA LYS A 63 -13.95 10.49 23.72
C LYS A 63 -14.06 10.33 22.21
N GLU A 64 -12.99 9.91 21.56
CA GLU A 64 -12.97 9.63 20.14
C GLU A 64 -12.95 8.12 19.90
N TYR A 65 -13.86 7.64 19.07
CA TYR A 65 -13.91 6.26 18.61
C TYR A 65 -13.55 6.26 17.14
N GLN A 66 -12.67 5.36 16.75
CA GLN A 66 -12.01 5.40 15.45
C GLN A 66 -12.08 4.00 14.84
N TYR A 67 -12.46 3.93 13.56
CA TYR A 67 -12.40 2.71 12.76
C TYR A 67 -11.63 3.00 11.47
N VAL A 68 -10.51 2.29 11.26
CA VAL A 68 -9.68 2.50 10.08
C VAL A 68 -10.33 1.80 8.89
N LEU A 69 -10.84 2.57 7.94
CA LEU A 69 -11.47 2.06 6.72
C LEU A 69 -10.42 1.51 5.76
N CYS A 70 -9.36 2.28 5.51
CA CYS A 70 -8.21 1.86 4.69
C CYS A 70 -6.93 2.60 5.12
N GLY A 71 -5.78 2.07 4.72
CA GLY A 71 -4.47 2.63 5.05
C GLY A 71 -4.01 2.27 6.47
N MET A 72 -3.16 3.12 7.03
CA MET A 72 -2.48 2.88 8.30
C MET A 72 -2.10 4.19 8.99
N THR A 73 -2.18 4.20 10.32
CA THR A 73 -1.76 5.33 11.15
C THR A 73 -1.07 4.83 12.41
N GLU A 74 -0.18 5.65 12.96
CA GLU A 74 0.43 5.43 14.26
C GLU A 74 0.17 6.61 15.17
N TYR A 75 -0.12 6.31 16.42
CA TYR A 75 -0.25 7.27 17.50
C TYR A 75 0.84 7.04 18.51
N GLN A 76 1.52 8.10 18.93
CA GLN A 76 2.38 8.04 20.11
C GLN A 76 1.66 8.70 21.27
N ASP A 77 1.43 7.94 22.34
CA ASP A 77 0.99 8.45 23.62
C ASP A 77 2.15 9.22 24.25
N LEU A 78 1.93 10.51 24.57
CA LEU A 78 2.98 11.42 25.00
C LEU A 78 3.29 11.34 26.49
N ASP A 79 2.42 10.72 27.28
CA ASP A 79 2.61 10.53 28.71
C ASP A 79 3.45 9.27 28.97
N THR A 80 3.23 8.22 28.18
CA THR A 80 3.89 6.91 28.32
C THR A 80 5.04 6.70 27.32
N GLY A 81 5.01 7.40 26.19
CA GLY A 81 5.91 7.18 25.05
C GLY A 81 5.55 5.97 24.18
N GLU A 82 4.48 5.23 24.52
CA GLU A 82 4.04 4.05 23.77
C GLU A 82 3.56 4.43 22.37
N VAL A 83 3.91 3.61 21.38
CA VAL A 83 3.46 3.77 19.99
C VAL A 83 2.43 2.69 19.67
N HIS A 84 1.23 3.13 19.35
CA HIS A 84 0.14 2.29 18.88
C HIS A 84 0.00 2.38 17.37
N ARG A 85 -0.07 1.24 16.70
CA ARG A 85 -0.27 1.14 15.25
C ARG A 85 -1.67 0.62 14.96
N PHE A 86 -2.37 1.30 14.06
CA PHE A 86 -3.69 0.92 13.59
C PHE A 86 -3.73 0.85 12.07
N ARG A 87 -4.39 -0.19 11.56
CA ARG A 87 -4.51 -0.53 10.14
C ARG A 87 -5.95 -0.82 9.78
N SER A 88 -6.24 -0.95 8.48
CA SER A 88 -7.59 -1.25 7.98
C SER A 88 -8.25 -2.39 8.77
N GLY A 89 -9.46 -2.15 9.27
CA GLY A 89 -10.22 -3.08 10.10
C GLY A 89 -10.03 -2.92 11.61
N ASP A 90 -9.02 -2.17 12.06
CA ASP A 90 -8.83 -1.91 13.48
C ASP A 90 -9.83 -0.87 14.02
N PHE A 91 -10.29 -1.10 15.24
CA PHE A 91 -11.10 -0.18 16.03
C PHE A 91 -10.37 0.22 17.30
N TYR A 92 -10.36 1.51 17.62
CA TYR A 92 -9.70 2.01 18.83
C TYR A 92 -10.42 3.22 19.39
N VAL A 93 -10.08 3.54 20.64
CA VAL A 93 -10.70 4.62 21.40
C VAL A 93 -9.60 5.48 22.00
N ILE A 94 -9.71 6.79 21.81
CA ILE A 94 -8.89 7.79 22.50
C ILE A 94 -9.72 8.37 23.64
N TYR A 95 -9.24 8.21 24.87
CA TYR A 95 -9.93 8.68 26.06
C TYR A 95 -9.62 10.17 26.32
N PRO A 96 -10.55 10.89 26.97
CA PRO A 96 -10.30 12.26 27.39
C PRO A 96 -9.04 12.37 28.25
N GLY A 97 -8.24 13.41 28.01
CA GLY A 97 -6.98 13.67 28.69
C GLY A 97 -5.75 13.04 28.06
N THR A 98 -5.89 12.00 27.23
CA THR A 98 -4.75 11.37 26.53
C THR A 98 -4.09 12.38 25.59
N ALA A 99 -2.83 12.71 25.85
CA ALA A 99 -2.00 13.51 24.96
C ALA A 99 -1.34 12.62 23.91
N TYR A 100 -1.56 12.91 22.62
CA TYR A 100 -1.02 12.10 21.54
C TYR A 100 -0.57 12.95 20.35
N VAL A 101 0.37 12.42 19.59
CA VAL A 101 0.67 12.84 18.22
C VAL A 101 0.33 11.70 17.27
N GLN A 102 -0.12 12.00 16.06
CA GLN A 102 -0.49 11.01 15.06
C GLN A 102 0.38 11.19 13.83
N ARG A 103 0.94 10.12 13.28
CA ARG A 103 1.48 10.10 11.91
C ARG A 103 0.66 9.17 11.02
N ILE A 104 0.57 9.51 9.74
CA ILE A 104 -0.40 8.94 8.80
C ILE A 104 0.28 8.54 7.50
N LYS A 105 -0.03 7.34 7.02
CA LYS A 105 0.32 6.87 5.68
C LYS A 105 -0.62 7.52 4.67
N ARG A 106 -0.11 7.93 3.51
CA ARG A 106 -0.93 8.31 2.35
C ARG A 106 -2.10 7.33 2.11
N ASP A 107 -3.22 7.89 1.68
CA ASP A 107 -4.50 7.24 1.37
C ASP A 107 -5.13 6.49 2.55
N THR A 108 -4.89 7.00 3.76
CA THR A 108 -5.56 6.50 4.98
C THR A 108 -6.93 7.16 5.12
N ARG A 109 -7.97 6.34 5.36
CA ARG A 109 -9.32 6.78 5.68
C ARG A 109 -9.75 6.23 7.03
N ILE A 110 -10.27 7.11 7.90
CA ILE A 110 -10.70 6.74 9.25
C ILE A 110 -12.10 7.29 9.50
N LEU A 111 -13.05 6.41 9.80
CA LEU A 111 -14.34 6.80 10.33
C LEU A 111 -14.16 7.14 11.81
N PHE A 112 -14.50 8.36 12.19
CA PHE A 112 -14.43 8.80 13.58
C PHE A 112 -15.81 9.17 14.11
N PHE A 113 -16.00 8.91 15.39
CA PHE A 113 -17.15 9.32 16.19
C PHE A 113 -16.64 10.00 17.46
N LYS A 114 -17.26 11.12 17.85
CA LYS A 114 -16.93 11.84 19.09
C LYS A 114 -18.16 12.02 19.96
N TYR A 115 -17.96 11.83 21.27
CA TYR A 115 -18.96 12.14 22.28
C TYR A 115 -18.31 12.67 23.57
N PRO A 116 -18.81 13.77 24.17
CA PRO A 116 -19.84 14.66 23.61
C PRO A 116 -19.36 15.44 22.38
N ALA A 117 -20.28 15.97 21.59
CA ALA A 117 -19.98 16.85 20.45
C ALA A 117 -19.27 18.15 20.87
N GLY A 118 -18.58 18.77 19.91
CA GLY A 118 -17.91 20.05 20.06
C GLY A 118 -16.38 19.98 19.94
N ASN A 119 -15.77 21.16 19.86
CA ASN A 119 -14.30 21.30 19.80
C ASN A 119 -13.73 21.65 21.17
N ASP A 120 -13.16 20.66 21.83
CA ASP A 120 -12.44 20.75 23.11
C ASP A 120 -10.96 20.33 22.97
N LYS A 121 -10.41 20.44 21.74
CA LYS A 121 -9.02 20.13 21.44
C LYS A 121 -8.09 21.12 22.13
N GLU A 122 -7.12 20.61 22.86
CA GLU A 122 -6.06 21.37 23.50
C GLU A 122 -4.71 20.98 22.90
N SER A 123 -3.97 21.94 22.33
CA SER A 123 -2.65 21.70 21.77
C SER A 123 -1.65 21.33 22.86
N VAL A 124 -0.77 20.37 22.56
CA VAL A 124 0.31 19.92 23.45
C VAL A 124 1.67 20.27 22.80
N PRO A 125 2.64 20.84 23.54
CA PRO A 125 3.96 21.14 22.98
C PRO A 125 4.67 19.88 22.50
N MET A 126 5.28 19.94 21.33
CA MET A 126 6.09 18.84 20.78
C MET A 126 7.57 19.09 21.07
N THR A 127 8.24 18.08 21.62
CA THR A 127 9.72 18.08 21.68
C THR A 127 10.29 17.86 20.28
N ARG A 128 11.58 18.16 20.09
CA ARG A 128 12.27 17.88 18.83
C ARG A 128 12.21 16.40 18.43
N ALA A 129 12.30 15.50 19.42
CA ALA A 129 12.19 14.06 19.18
C ALA A 129 10.82 13.66 18.64
N ILE A 130 9.74 14.20 19.26
CA ILE A 130 8.35 13.95 18.84
C ILE A 130 8.08 14.54 17.44
N ASP A 131 8.56 15.76 17.15
CA ASP A 131 8.42 16.36 15.81
C ASP A 131 9.18 15.57 14.75
N THR A 132 10.38 15.09 15.07
CA THR A 132 11.16 14.22 14.16
C THR A 132 10.39 12.92 13.89
N TRP A 133 9.93 12.23 14.93
CA TRP A 133 9.18 10.98 14.81
C TRP A 133 7.89 11.15 13.99
N ALA A 134 7.14 12.23 14.21
CA ALA A 134 5.87 12.47 13.53
C ALA A 134 6.04 12.72 12.03
N ARG A 135 7.16 13.33 11.62
CA ARG A 135 7.47 13.63 10.22
C ARG A 135 8.08 12.46 9.45
N GLU A 136 8.58 11.46 10.15
CA GLU A 136 9.08 10.24 9.51
C GLU A 136 7.95 9.52 8.78
N ALA A 137 8.18 9.20 7.50
CA ALA A 137 7.21 8.50 6.69
C ALA A 137 6.92 7.10 7.26
N LEU A 138 5.63 6.76 7.39
CA LEU A 138 5.20 5.41 7.72
C LEU A 138 5.50 4.46 6.58
N ARG A 139 6.52 3.61 6.77
CA ARG A 139 6.92 2.59 5.81
C ARG A 139 6.14 1.30 6.02
N VAL A 140 5.59 0.79 4.93
CA VAL A 140 4.99 -0.55 4.89
C VAL A 140 6.08 -1.52 4.47
N THR A 141 6.24 -2.63 5.19
CA THR A 141 7.11 -3.72 4.77
C THR A 141 6.28 -4.84 4.18
N ARG A 142 6.87 -5.55 3.22
CA ARG A 142 6.27 -6.66 2.48
C ARG A 142 7.02 -7.95 2.79
N VAL A 143 6.29 -9.03 2.97
CA VAL A 143 6.82 -10.38 3.08
C VAL A 143 6.13 -11.27 2.04
N ASP A 144 6.92 -11.86 1.14
CA ASP A 144 6.43 -12.82 0.16
C ASP A 144 6.44 -14.23 0.77
N LEU A 145 5.26 -14.81 0.92
CA LEU A 145 5.05 -16.18 1.41
C LEU A 145 4.65 -17.09 0.26
N ASN A 146 5.18 -18.32 0.28
CA ASN A 146 4.69 -19.40 -0.57
C ASN A 146 4.22 -20.56 0.32
N ALA A 147 2.90 -20.74 0.42
CA ALA A 147 2.31 -21.79 1.24
C ALA A 147 2.69 -23.21 0.78
N GLY A 148 3.16 -23.39 -0.46
CA GLY A 148 3.58 -24.67 -1.03
C GLY A 148 5.07 -24.99 -0.90
N GLY A 149 5.88 -24.07 -0.37
CA GLY A 149 7.35 -24.13 -0.43
C GLY A 149 8.08 -24.23 0.91
N GLY A 150 7.69 -25.15 1.81
CA GLY A 150 8.45 -25.56 3.01
C GLY A 150 8.54 -24.51 4.13
N ARG A 151 8.09 -24.75 5.37
CA ARG A 151 8.38 -25.89 6.25
C ARG A 151 7.09 -26.60 6.68
N ALA A 152 6.95 -27.88 6.35
CA ALA A 152 6.07 -28.77 7.11
C ALA A 152 6.78 -29.12 8.42
N GLY A 153 6.53 -28.34 9.46
CA GLY A 153 7.07 -28.53 10.80
C GLY A 153 6.22 -27.78 11.82
N ALA A 154 6.28 -28.17 13.09
CA ALA A 154 5.48 -27.60 14.17
C ALA A 154 5.67 -26.07 14.37
N ASP A 155 6.68 -25.47 13.75
CA ASP A 155 7.00 -24.03 13.77
C ASP A 155 6.59 -23.27 12.49
N ALA A 156 5.78 -23.88 11.61
CA ALA A 156 5.28 -23.20 10.41
C ALA A 156 4.31 -22.07 10.83
N GLN A 157 4.73 -20.82 10.61
CA GLN A 157 3.86 -19.68 10.88
C GLN A 157 2.63 -19.79 9.98
N PRO A 158 1.40 -19.71 10.53
CA PRO A 158 0.19 -19.84 9.72
C PRO A 158 0.15 -18.72 8.67
N VAL A 159 0.00 -19.10 7.40
CA VAL A 159 -0.18 -18.13 6.31
C VAL A 159 -1.55 -17.47 6.49
N PRO A 160 -1.63 -16.14 6.64
CA PRO A 160 -2.90 -15.47 6.83
C PRO A 160 -3.77 -15.58 5.57
N ALA A 161 -5.09 -15.57 5.75
CA ALA A 161 -6.02 -15.59 4.63
C ALA A 161 -5.91 -14.30 3.81
N ALA A 162 -5.87 -14.43 2.48
CA ALA A 162 -5.87 -13.29 1.59
C ALA A 162 -7.15 -12.46 1.75
N ASN A 163 -6.99 -11.15 1.88
CA ASN A 163 -8.08 -10.18 1.97
C ASN A 163 -8.11 -9.21 0.78
N SER A 164 -7.14 -9.30 -0.14
CA SER A 164 -7.13 -8.55 -1.40
C SER A 164 -6.66 -9.40 -2.58
N LEU A 165 -7.14 -9.05 -3.76
CA LEU A 165 -6.66 -9.56 -5.05
C LEU A 165 -6.38 -8.36 -5.96
N LYS A 166 -5.15 -8.25 -6.45
CA LYS A 166 -4.71 -7.12 -7.28
C LYS A 166 -4.24 -7.58 -8.66
N PRO A 167 -4.75 -7.02 -9.76
CA PRO A 167 -4.15 -7.17 -11.08
C PRO A 167 -2.74 -6.55 -11.09
N ALA A 168 -1.76 -7.28 -11.59
CA ALA A 168 -0.38 -6.84 -11.65
C ALA A 168 0.27 -7.30 -12.95
N VAL A 169 1.33 -6.60 -13.35
CA VAL A 169 2.15 -6.98 -14.50
C VAL A 169 3.58 -7.21 -14.04
N ALA A 170 4.22 -8.22 -14.62
CA ALA A 170 5.67 -8.39 -14.59
C ALA A 170 6.18 -8.37 -16.04
N VAL A 171 7.41 -7.92 -16.26
CA VAL A 171 7.94 -7.77 -17.61
C VAL A 171 9.32 -8.42 -17.76
N ALA A 172 9.39 -9.45 -18.60
CA ALA A 172 10.65 -10.03 -19.06
C ALA A 172 11.23 -9.15 -20.19
N VAL A 173 12.06 -8.17 -19.83
CA VAL A 173 12.69 -7.26 -20.78
C VAL A 173 14.03 -7.83 -21.25
N PHE A 174 14.23 -7.86 -22.56
CA PHE A 174 15.48 -8.29 -23.19
C PHE A 174 16.17 -7.14 -23.93
N ASP A 175 17.48 -7.01 -23.75
CA ASP A 175 18.30 -6.11 -24.56
C ASP A 175 18.72 -6.75 -25.91
N ALA A 176 19.47 -6.00 -26.71
CA ALA A 176 19.99 -6.47 -28.00
C ALA A 176 20.94 -7.68 -27.86
N ALA A 177 21.58 -7.84 -26.70
CA ALA A 177 22.45 -8.96 -26.36
C ALA A 177 21.67 -10.16 -25.77
N SER A 178 20.33 -10.14 -25.79
CA SER A 178 19.47 -11.20 -25.25
C SER A 178 19.59 -11.43 -23.73
N ARG A 179 20.10 -10.44 -22.99
CA ARG A 179 20.19 -10.45 -21.52
C ARG A 179 18.85 -10.02 -20.91
N LEU A 180 18.49 -10.58 -19.76
CA LEU A 180 17.26 -10.28 -19.03
C LEU A 180 17.48 -9.12 -18.05
N LEU A 181 16.57 -8.16 -18.01
CA LEU A 181 16.58 -7.08 -17.02
C LEU A 181 16.05 -7.58 -15.67
N LEU A 182 16.81 -7.34 -14.60
CA LEU A 182 16.39 -7.60 -13.23
C LEU A 182 16.62 -6.38 -12.34
N VAL A 183 15.74 -6.21 -11.35
CA VAL A 183 15.82 -5.21 -10.28
C VAL A 183 16.03 -5.90 -8.93
N LYS A 184 16.80 -5.28 -8.04
CA LYS A 184 17.04 -5.75 -6.68
C LYS A 184 16.26 -4.92 -5.67
N ARG A 185 15.26 -5.54 -5.05
CA ARG A 185 14.40 -4.88 -4.07
C ARG A 185 15.19 -4.41 -2.84
N ARG A 186 14.91 -3.20 -2.38
CA ARG A 186 15.54 -2.62 -1.17
C ARG A 186 15.14 -3.32 0.12
N ASP A 187 13.88 -3.73 0.22
CA ASP A 187 13.30 -4.26 1.46
C ASP A 187 13.79 -5.67 1.82
N SER A 188 14.04 -6.49 0.81
CA SER A 188 14.31 -7.93 0.95
C SER A 188 15.64 -8.35 0.34
N GLY A 189 16.22 -7.54 -0.56
CA GLY A 189 17.45 -7.87 -1.27
C GLY A 189 17.30 -8.95 -2.35
N TYR A 190 16.08 -9.46 -2.59
CA TYR A 190 15.79 -10.39 -3.68
C TYR A 190 15.70 -9.68 -5.02
N TRP A 191 16.03 -10.41 -6.07
CA TRP A 191 15.95 -9.97 -7.45
C TRP A 191 14.63 -10.38 -8.09
N ALA A 192 14.09 -9.52 -8.94
CA ALA A 192 12.90 -9.78 -9.72
C ALA A 192 12.95 -9.12 -11.09
N MET A 193 12.08 -9.56 -11.99
CA MET A 193 11.75 -8.82 -13.20
C MET A 193 10.95 -7.59 -12.80
N PRO A 194 11.15 -6.45 -13.48
CA PRO A 194 10.42 -5.23 -13.16
C PRO A 194 8.91 -5.39 -13.40
N GLY A 195 8.12 -4.60 -12.67
CA GLY A 195 6.68 -4.58 -12.77
C GLY A 195 5.96 -4.28 -11.47
N GLY A 196 4.65 -4.06 -11.55
CA GLY A 196 3.88 -3.62 -10.40
C GLY A 196 2.38 -3.81 -10.56
N THR A 197 1.63 -3.15 -9.68
CA THR A 197 0.17 -3.24 -9.64
C THR A 197 -0.44 -2.32 -10.68
N MET A 198 -1.51 -2.77 -11.35
CA MET A 198 -2.23 -1.91 -12.28
C MET A 198 -3.01 -0.82 -11.54
N GLU A 199 -2.94 0.40 -12.06
CA GLU A 199 -3.84 1.48 -11.66
C GLU A 199 -5.16 1.39 -12.44
N LEU A 200 -6.23 2.02 -11.93
CA LEU A 200 -7.54 2.00 -12.59
C LEU A 200 -7.54 2.66 -13.98
N THR A 201 -6.60 3.55 -14.23
CA THR A 201 -6.42 4.26 -15.50
C THR A 201 -5.51 3.52 -16.47
N ASP A 202 -4.87 2.43 -16.05
CA ASP A 202 -3.91 1.69 -16.87
C ASP A 202 -4.60 0.74 -17.85
N SER A 203 -4.06 0.68 -19.08
CA SER A 203 -4.08 -0.58 -19.84
C SER A 203 -2.96 -1.49 -19.34
N LEU A 204 -3.05 -2.80 -19.59
CA LEU A 204 -1.98 -3.74 -19.17
C LEU A 204 -0.60 -3.35 -19.73
N GLU A 205 -0.56 -2.96 -21.01
CA GLU A 205 0.67 -2.47 -21.66
C GLU A 205 1.12 -1.12 -21.09
N GLY A 206 0.17 -0.23 -20.78
CA GLY A 206 0.46 1.06 -20.14
C GLY A 206 1.14 0.87 -18.78
N CYS A 207 0.57 0.00 -17.94
CA CYS A 207 1.17 -0.39 -16.66
C CYS A 207 2.58 -0.97 -16.85
N ALA A 208 2.76 -1.90 -17.80
CA ALA A 208 4.06 -2.51 -18.07
C ALA A 208 5.13 -1.47 -18.44
N ARG A 209 4.78 -0.50 -19.30
CA ARG A 209 5.69 0.58 -19.72
C ARG A 209 5.99 1.54 -18.57
N ARG A 210 4.96 1.93 -17.80
CA ARG A 210 5.08 2.82 -16.64
C ARG A 210 6.02 2.24 -15.60
N GLU A 211 5.74 1.02 -15.14
CA GLU A 211 6.49 0.34 -14.08
C GLU A 211 7.95 0.11 -14.48
N VAL A 212 8.21 -0.41 -15.70
CA VAL A 212 9.60 -0.62 -16.15
C VAL A 212 10.37 0.71 -16.24
N ARG A 213 9.73 1.77 -16.76
CA ARG A 213 10.38 3.08 -16.82
C ARG A 213 10.67 3.64 -15.43
N GLU A 214 9.73 3.51 -14.50
CA GLU A 214 9.87 4.01 -13.12
C GLU A 214 10.97 3.26 -12.36
N GLU A 215 10.95 1.92 -12.40
CA GLU A 215 11.89 1.09 -11.65
C GLU A 215 13.29 1.03 -12.27
N THR A 216 13.41 1.17 -13.60
CA THR A 216 14.66 0.89 -14.32
C THR A 216 15.16 1.99 -15.24
N GLY A 217 14.34 3.03 -15.51
CA GLY A 217 14.63 4.04 -16.53
C GLY A 217 14.56 3.53 -17.98
N VAL A 218 14.15 2.28 -18.20
CA VAL A 218 14.20 1.64 -19.51
C VAL A 218 12.88 1.83 -20.24
N GLU A 219 12.97 2.24 -21.50
CA GLU A 219 11.84 2.25 -22.42
C GLU A 219 11.76 0.91 -23.14
N ILE A 220 10.55 0.37 -23.33
CA ILE A 220 10.35 -0.99 -23.85
C ILE A 220 9.35 -1.03 -24.99
N THR A 221 9.35 -2.13 -25.75
CA THR A 221 8.27 -2.53 -26.66
C THR A 221 7.81 -3.94 -26.30
N ILE A 222 6.51 -4.12 -26.06
CA ILE A 222 5.95 -5.44 -25.74
C ILE A 222 6.02 -6.34 -26.98
N THR A 223 6.52 -7.56 -26.81
CA THR A 223 6.73 -8.54 -27.89
C THR A 223 5.89 -9.80 -27.73
N GLY A 224 5.24 -9.98 -26.57
CA GLY A 224 4.28 -11.07 -26.36
C GLY A 224 3.92 -11.27 -24.90
N MET A 225 3.14 -12.31 -24.65
CA MET A 225 2.73 -12.74 -23.32
C MET A 225 3.38 -14.08 -23.00
N VAL A 226 4.00 -14.18 -21.83
CA VAL A 226 4.63 -15.39 -21.32
C VAL A 226 3.61 -16.23 -20.56
N GLY A 227 2.78 -15.63 -19.72
CA GLY A 227 1.76 -16.36 -18.98
C GLY A 227 1.03 -15.57 -17.90
N THR A 228 0.05 -16.23 -17.28
CA THR A 228 -0.66 -15.76 -16.08
C THR A 228 -0.24 -16.55 -14.84
N TYR A 229 -0.16 -15.86 -13.71
CA TYR A 229 0.29 -16.40 -12.43
C TYR A 229 -0.71 -15.99 -11.34
N THR A 230 -1.47 -16.96 -10.88
CA THR A 230 -2.62 -16.79 -9.98
C THR A 230 -2.62 -17.79 -8.82
N ASP A 231 -1.52 -18.54 -8.64
CA ASP A 231 -1.36 -19.57 -7.62
C ASP A 231 -1.81 -19.08 -6.22
N PRO A 232 -2.86 -19.69 -5.62
CA PRO A 232 -3.33 -19.32 -4.29
C PRO A 232 -2.30 -19.48 -3.18
N ALA A 233 -1.24 -20.27 -3.40
CA ALA A 233 -0.16 -20.42 -2.44
C ALA A 233 0.78 -19.21 -2.40
N THR A 234 0.79 -18.36 -3.42
CA THR A 234 1.61 -17.13 -3.44
C THR A 234 0.85 -16.00 -2.73
N ILE A 235 1.29 -15.69 -1.51
CA ILE A 235 0.66 -14.71 -0.63
C ILE A 235 1.67 -13.63 -0.28
N ILE A 236 1.23 -12.38 -0.30
CA ILE A 236 2.06 -11.23 0.01
C ILE A 236 1.46 -10.54 1.23
N VAL A 237 2.22 -10.47 2.32
CA VAL A 237 1.76 -9.86 3.56
C VAL A 237 2.40 -8.49 3.72
N TYR A 238 1.57 -7.47 3.87
CA TYR A 238 1.98 -6.10 4.15
C TYR A 238 1.73 -5.75 5.63
N THR A 239 2.60 -4.92 6.21
CA THR A 239 2.45 -4.50 7.61
C THR A 239 1.24 -3.61 7.88
N ASP A 240 0.64 -3.03 6.84
CA ASP A 240 -0.61 -2.28 6.91
C ASP A 240 -1.86 -3.17 6.90
N GLY A 241 -1.71 -4.49 7.06
CA GLY A 241 -2.81 -5.45 7.16
C GLY A 241 -3.29 -6.01 5.85
N GLU A 242 -2.81 -5.50 4.72
CA GLU A 242 -3.10 -6.13 3.44
C GLU A 242 -2.44 -7.51 3.36
N VAL A 243 -3.24 -8.52 3.03
CA VAL A 243 -2.78 -9.87 2.69
C VAL A 243 -3.22 -10.10 1.25
N ARG A 244 -2.29 -9.85 0.34
CA ARG A 244 -2.55 -9.76 -1.09
C ARG A 244 -2.26 -11.06 -1.80
N ARG A 245 -3.16 -11.38 -2.73
CA ARG A 245 -2.86 -12.21 -3.90
C ARG A 245 -2.73 -11.33 -5.13
N GLU A 246 -1.85 -11.71 -6.03
CA GLU A 246 -1.72 -11.04 -7.33
C GLU A 246 -2.38 -11.89 -8.41
N PHE A 247 -3.18 -11.26 -9.26
CA PHE A 247 -3.46 -11.76 -10.60
C PHE A 247 -2.38 -11.18 -11.50
N SER A 248 -1.27 -11.91 -11.64
CA SER A 248 -0.09 -11.39 -12.33
C SER A 248 -0.04 -11.88 -13.78
N ILE A 249 0.16 -10.96 -14.71
CA ILE A 249 0.42 -11.27 -16.13
C ILE A 249 1.89 -10.96 -16.41
N LEU A 250 2.62 -11.94 -16.95
CA LEU A 250 4.00 -11.76 -17.38
C LEU A 250 4.04 -11.48 -18.88
N LEU A 251 4.50 -10.29 -19.23
CA LEU A 251 4.77 -9.90 -20.61
C LEU A 251 6.25 -10.09 -20.94
N ALA A 252 6.53 -10.31 -22.21
CA ALA A 252 7.87 -10.22 -22.76
C ALA A 252 8.03 -8.91 -23.52
N ALA A 253 9.20 -8.30 -23.43
CA ALA A 253 9.48 -7.03 -24.08
C ALA A 253 10.93 -6.95 -24.58
N SER A 254 11.14 -6.08 -25.55
CA SER A 254 12.48 -5.69 -25.99
C SER A 254 12.77 -4.27 -25.54
N SER A 255 14.00 -4.04 -25.09
CA SER A 255 14.47 -2.71 -24.72
C SER A 255 14.60 -1.81 -25.95
N VAL A 256 14.25 -0.54 -25.82
CA VAL A 256 14.54 0.51 -26.82
C VAL A 256 15.59 1.51 -26.31
N SER A 257 16.00 1.41 -25.04
CA SER A 257 17.09 2.18 -24.44
C SER A 257 18.07 1.28 -23.69
N GLU A 258 19.27 1.77 -23.39
CA GLU A 258 20.29 1.00 -22.64
C GLU A 258 20.62 1.61 -21.28
N HIS A 259 20.17 2.84 -21.02
CA HIS A 259 20.43 3.53 -19.76
C HIS A 259 19.64 2.89 -18.64
N LEU A 260 20.35 2.54 -17.57
CA LEU A 260 19.77 2.00 -16.35
C LEU A 260 19.84 3.05 -15.25
N SER A 261 18.70 3.24 -14.59
CA SER A 261 18.57 3.94 -13.31
C SER A 261 17.66 3.12 -12.42
N HIS A 262 17.61 3.38 -11.12
CA HIS A 262 16.63 2.73 -10.26
C HIS A 262 15.95 3.75 -9.36
N ASP A 263 14.77 3.39 -8.88
CA ASP A 263 13.97 4.21 -7.99
C ASP A 263 14.38 4.06 -6.50
N ASP A 264 13.57 4.61 -5.60
CA ASP A 264 13.80 4.50 -4.16
C ASP A 264 13.43 3.11 -3.60
N GLU A 265 12.62 2.31 -4.30
CA GLU A 265 12.24 0.96 -3.87
C GLU A 265 13.30 -0.10 -4.23
N SER A 266 14.18 0.22 -5.17
CA SER A 266 15.26 -0.65 -5.63
C SER A 266 16.63 -0.20 -5.11
N THR A 267 17.56 -1.15 -5.05
CA THR A 267 18.97 -0.93 -4.66
C THR A 267 19.95 -1.19 -5.79
N ASP A 268 19.51 -1.87 -6.84
CA ASP A 268 20.34 -2.22 -7.99
C ASP A 268 19.44 -2.62 -9.18
N VAL A 269 19.97 -2.48 -10.40
CA VAL A 269 19.33 -2.86 -11.65
C VAL A 269 20.39 -3.37 -12.62
N GLN A 270 20.16 -4.54 -13.23
CA GLN A 270 21.18 -5.19 -14.05
C GLN A 270 20.60 -5.92 -15.26
N TRP A 271 21.34 -5.85 -16.37
CA TRP A 271 21.20 -6.79 -17.49
C TRP A 271 21.95 -8.08 -17.16
N VAL A 272 21.25 -9.21 -17.20
CA VAL A 272 21.77 -10.50 -16.75
C VAL A 272 21.75 -11.53 -17.88
N ASP A 273 22.90 -12.14 -18.15
CA ASP A 273 22.98 -13.28 -19.04
C ASP A 273 22.14 -14.44 -18.53
N LEU A 274 21.42 -15.12 -19.42
CA LEU A 274 20.48 -16.18 -19.03
C LEU A 274 21.15 -17.32 -18.26
N ASP A 275 22.37 -17.69 -18.66
CA ASP A 275 23.17 -18.73 -18.01
C ASP A 275 23.66 -18.31 -16.61
N GLY A 276 23.64 -17.00 -16.33
CA GLY A 276 24.02 -16.43 -15.05
C GLY A 276 22.87 -16.26 -14.06
N LEU A 277 21.61 -16.52 -14.45
CA LEU A 277 20.43 -16.20 -13.62
C LEU A 277 20.42 -16.90 -12.26
N ALA A 278 21.01 -18.09 -12.16
CA ALA A 278 21.04 -18.87 -10.92
C ALA A 278 21.80 -18.21 -9.76
N ARG A 279 22.67 -17.22 -10.02
CA ARG A 279 23.42 -16.50 -8.97
C ARG A 279 22.61 -15.40 -8.28
N PHE A 280 21.46 -15.03 -8.83
CA PHE A 280 20.61 -13.97 -8.31
C PHE A 280 19.57 -14.59 -7.37
N PRO A 281 19.59 -14.25 -6.07
CA PRO A 281 18.58 -14.78 -5.14
C PRO A 281 17.21 -14.23 -5.52
N MET A 282 16.22 -15.10 -5.69
CA MET A 282 14.85 -14.75 -6.04
C MET A 282 13.87 -15.47 -5.11
N VAL A 283 12.69 -14.90 -4.93
CA VAL A 283 11.57 -15.63 -4.32
C VAL A 283 11.11 -16.77 -5.24
N VAL A 284 10.52 -17.82 -4.67
CA VAL A 284 10.12 -19.04 -5.40
C VAL A 284 9.24 -18.73 -6.62
N ALA A 285 8.26 -17.83 -6.46
CA ALA A 285 7.36 -17.43 -7.54
C ALA A 285 8.10 -16.74 -8.70
N GLN A 286 9.12 -15.96 -8.39
CA GLN A 286 9.93 -15.26 -9.40
C GLN A 286 10.87 -16.22 -10.12
N ALA A 287 11.47 -17.18 -9.42
CA ALA A 287 12.27 -18.23 -10.04
C ALA A 287 11.42 -19.08 -11.00
N ARG A 288 10.16 -19.40 -10.65
CA ARG A 288 9.19 -20.06 -11.55
C ARG A 288 8.96 -19.25 -12.82
N ARG A 289 8.71 -17.94 -12.70
CA ARG A 289 8.52 -17.04 -13.84
C ARG A 289 9.73 -17.02 -14.76
N VAL A 290 10.95 -17.01 -14.22
CA VAL A 290 12.18 -17.09 -15.02
C VAL A 290 12.26 -18.40 -15.81
N GLN A 291 11.93 -19.55 -15.20
CA GLN A 291 11.89 -20.82 -15.93
C GLN A 291 10.88 -20.80 -17.08
N ASP A 292 9.69 -20.26 -16.84
CA ASP A 292 8.65 -20.12 -17.85
C ASP A 292 9.07 -19.16 -18.99
N VAL A 293 9.80 -18.07 -18.68
CA VAL A 293 10.41 -17.19 -19.69
C VAL A 293 11.39 -17.92 -20.59
N LEU A 294 12.30 -18.74 -20.02
CA LEU A 294 13.26 -19.51 -20.79
C LEU A 294 12.56 -20.50 -21.73
N ALA A 295 11.53 -21.22 -21.23
CA ALA A 295 10.75 -22.15 -22.03
C ALA A 295 9.92 -21.45 -23.12
N TRP A 296 9.36 -20.27 -22.81
CA TRP A 296 8.62 -19.44 -23.76
C TRP A 296 9.50 -18.95 -24.91
N ARG A 297 10.77 -18.60 -24.64
CA ARG A 297 11.71 -18.18 -25.71
C ARG A 297 11.91 -19.26 -26.77
N SER A 298 11.88 -20.53 -26.38
CA SER A 298 12.06 -21.66 -27.30
C SER A 298 10.79 -22.09 -28.01
N SER A 299 9.63 -22.02 -27.34
CA SER A 299 8.38 -22.64 -27.82
C SER A 299 7.27 -21.64 -28.14
N ARG A 300 7.36 -20.41 -27.63
CA ARG A 300 6.28 -19.40 -27.58
C ARG A 300 4.99 -19.88 -26.90
N ALA A 301 5.05 -20.98 -26.13
CA ALA A 301 3.91 -21.48 -25.38
C ALA A 301 3.58 -20.55 -24.21
N VAL A 302 2.31 -20.19 -24.06
CA VAL A 302 1.81 -19.35 -22.96
C VAL A 302 1.48 -20.23 -21.76
N PHE A 303 1.91 -19.82 -20.57
CA PHE A 303 1.70 -20.56 -19.32
C PHE A 303 0.48 -20.04 -18.55
N ILE A 304 -0.26 -20.95 -17.91
CA ILE A 304 -1.33 -20.65 -16.97
C ILE A 304 -0.94 -21.33 -15.65
N ARG A 305 -0.68 -20.53 -14.61
CA ARG A 305 -0.17 -20.95 -13.31
C ARG A 305 -1.05 -20.45 -12.16
#